data_AF-A0A2D8BC70-F1
#
_entry.id   AF-A0A2D8BC70-F1
#
_cell.length_a   1.000
_cell.length_b   1.000
_cell.length_c   1.000
_cell.angle_alpha   90.00
_cell.angle_beta   90.00
_cell.angle_gamma   90.00
#
_symmetry.space_group_name_H-M   'P 1'
#
loop_
_entity.id
_entity.type
_entity.pdbx_description
1 polymer ?
#
loop_
_entity_poly.entity_id
_entity_poly.type
_entity_poly.pdbx_seq_one_letter_code
_entity_poly.pdbx_strand_id
1 'polypeptide(L)'
;VADLESSLFDHPRGEEDDVAVAVHLLLHRLPEGLAADDQAGLPMNLLARYGLTASQVAAGQGEPLLRDWGAELLAALPAPSSHPGLYRRLRAGFDRARLSRLAAGRGFDPPGPFATLLRAWRLARRA
;
A
#
# COMPACT_ATOMS: atom_id res chain seq x y z
N VAL A 1 -13.10 -6.50 7.37
CA VAL A 1 -12.66 -5.09 7.61
C VAL A 1 -13.40 -4.12 6.69
N ALA A 2 -13.52 -4.36 5.38
CA ALA A 2 -14.32 -3.50 4.49
C ALA A 2 -15.79 -3.31 4.92
N ASP A 3 -16.42 -4.36 5.46
CA ASP A 3 -17.78 -4.27 6.02
C ASP A 3 -17.87 -3.37 7.26
N LEU A 4 -16.82 -3.37 8.09
CA LEU A 4 -16.72 -2.50 9.25
C LEU A 4 -16.52 -1.04 8.82
N GLU A 5 -15.69 -0.78 7.81
CA GLU A 5 -15.55 0.59 7.26
C GLU A 5 -16.87 1.09 6.67
N SER A 6 -17.61 0.22 5.99
CA SER A 6 -18.92 0.57 5.43
C SER A 6 -19.93 0.95 6.51
N SER A 7 -19.97 0.23 7.63
CA SER A 7 -20.87 0.54 8.74
C SER A 7 -20.45 1.77 9.56
N LEU A 8 -19.14 1.99 9.75
CA LEU A 8 -18.62 3.13 10.52
C LEU A 8 -18.75 4.46 9.77
N PHE A 9 -18.61 4.45 8.44
CA PHE A 9 -18.60 5.65 7.63
C PHE A 9 -19.89 5.85 6.82
N ASP A 10 -20.87 4.96 6.97
CA ASP A 10 -22.15 4.98 6.24
C ASP A 10 -21.94 5.11 4.71
N HIS A 11 -21.05 4.28 4.17
CA HIS A 11 -20.72 4.26 2.74
C HIS A 11 -20.88 2.84 2.19
N PRO A 12 -21.59 2.65 1.06
CA PRO A 12 -21.78 1.32 0.49
C PRO A 12 -20.43 0.71 0.09
N ARG A 13 -20.29 -0.60 0.26
CA ARG A 13 -19.11 -1.36 -0.17
C ARG A 13 -19.04 -1.36 -1.69
N GLY A 14 -17.89 -0.96 -2.23
CA GLY A 14 -17.55 -1.11 -3.64
C GLY A 14 -16.81 -2.42 -3.91
N GLU A 15 -16.82 -2.85 -5.17
CA GLU A 15 -16.17 -4.09 -5.63
C GLU A 15 -14.66 -4.12 -5.36
N GLU A 16 -14.00 -2.95 -5.38
CA GLU A 16 -12.55 -2.81 -5.20
C GLU A 16 -12.12 -2.55 -3.73
N ASP A 17 -13.08 -2.43 -2.80
CA ASP A 17 -12.79 -2.01 -1.41
C ASP A 17 -11.98 -3.06 -0.64
N ASP A 18 -12.20 -4.34 -0.89
CA ASP A 18 -11.44 -5.42 -0.23
C ASP A 18 -9.97 -5.41 -0.65
N VAL A 19 -9.71 -5.20 -1.95
CA VAL A 19 -8.35 -5.09 -2.48
C VAL A 19 -7.67 -3.87 -1.87
N ALA A 20 -8.36 -2.72 -1.82
CA ALA A 20 -7.82 -1.51 -1.21
C ALA A 20 -7.48 -1.70 0.28
N VAL A 21 -8.35 -2.38 1.04
CA VAL A 21 -8.09 -2.72 2.45
C VAL A 21 -6.92 -3.70 2.58
N ALA A 22 -6.88 -4.75 1.77
CA ALA A 22 -5.81 -5.75 1.84
C ALA A 22 -4.44 -5.13 1.53
N VAL A 23 -4.35 -4.30 0.49
CA VAL A 23 -3.13 -3.56 0.15
C VAL A 23 -2.75 -2.60 1.28
N HIS A 24 -3.71 -1.89 1.87
CA HIS A 24 -3.46 -0.99 2.99
C HIS A 24 -2.83 -1.73 4.19
N LEU A 25 -3.39 -2.88 4.56
CA LEU A 25 -2.88 -3.70 5.67
C LEU A 25 -1.49 -4.27 5.36
N LEU A 26 -1.27 -4.80 4.16
CA LEU A 26 0.04 -5.29 3.72
C LEU A 26 1.09 -4.18 3.74
N LEU A 27 0.75 -2.99 3.25
CA LEU A 27 1.66 -1.85 3.22
C LEU A 27 2.07 -1.39 4.62
N HIS A 28 1.15 -1.43 5.59
CA HIS A 28 1.45 -1.13 6.98
C HIS A 28 2.30 -2.22 7.65
N ARG A 29 2.15 -3.48 7.23
CA ARG A 29 2.93 -4.60 7.74
C ARG A 29 4.34 -4.66 7.15
N LEU A 30 4.53 -4.29 5.89
CA LEU A 30 5.79 -4.45 5.16
C LEU A 30 7.05 -3.94 5.89
N PRO A 31 7.09 -2.74 6.49
CA PRO A 31 8.32 -2.24 7.11
C PRO A 31 8.83 -3.09 8.28
N GLU A 32 7.91 -3.68 9.06
CA GLU A 32 8.22 -4.40 10.30
C GLU A 32 8.13 -5.92 10.11
N GLY A 33 7.28 -6.37 9.19
CA GLY A 33 6.93 -7.78 9.00
C GLY A 33 7.92 -8.57 8.16
N LEU A 34 8.92 -7.94 7.52
CA LEU A 34 9.91 -8.67 6.71
C LEU A 34 10.72 -9.68 7.54
N ALA A 35 10.95 -9.38 8.81
CA ALA A 35 11.63 -10.27 9.74
C ALA A 35 10.67 -11.22 10.50
N ALA A 36 9.35 -11.09 10.31
CA ALA A 36 8.37 -11.96 10.95
C ALA A 36 8.23 -13.30 10.20
N ASP A 37 7.61 -14.29 10.85
CA ASP A 37 7.46 -15.65 10.30
C ASP A 37 6.69 -15.69 8.96
N ASP A 38 5.72 -14.79 8.80
CA ASP A 38 4.94 -14.65 7.57
C ASP A 38 5.58 -13.70 6.55
N GLN A 39 6.73 -13.10 6.89
CA GLN A 39 7.58 -12.31 5.98
C GLN A 39 6.81 -11.17 5.29
N ALA A 40 5.90 -10.54 6.04
CA ALA A 40 4.97 -9.51 5.57
C ALA A 40 4.09 -9.93 4.37
N GLY A 41 3.89 -11.23 4.17
CA GLY A 41 3.08 -11.75 3.07
C GLY A 41 3.74 -11.59 1.70
N LEU A 42 5.08 -11.57 1.63
CA LEU A 42 5.79 -11.53 0.34
C LEU A 42 5.39 -12.72 -0.55
N PRO A 43 5.02 -12.49 -1.83
CA PRO A 43 4.65 -13.58 -2.72
C PRO A 43 5.83 -14.53 -3.00
N MET A 44 5.58 -15.83 -2.84
CA MET A 44 6.61 -16.88 -3.04
C MET A 44 7.15 -16.91 -4.49
N ASN A 45 6.29 -16.64 -5.47
CA ASN A 45 6.70 -16.56 -6.87
C ASN A 45 7.69 -15.40 -7.11
N LEU A 46 7.51 -14.28 -6.39
CA LEU A 46 8.40 -13.14 -6.46
C LEU A 46 9.77 -13.48 -5.85
N LEU A 47 9.79 -14.10 -4.67
CA LEU A 47 11.01 -14.61 -4.05
C LEU A 47 11.80 -15.54 -5.00
N ALA A 48 11.10 -16.51 -5.61
CA ALA A 48 11.70 -17.44 -6.56
C ALA A 48 12.27 -16.75 -7.81
N ARG A 49 11.56 -15.75 -8.36
CA ARG A 49 12.01 -14.97 -9.53
C ARG A 49 13.33 -14.23 -9.26
N TYR A 50 13.54 -13.75 -8.04
CA TYR A 50 14.77 -13.06 -7.64
C TYR A 50 15.84 -14.00 -7.06
N GLY A 51 15.54 -15.29 -6.88
CA GLY A 51 16.46 -16.24 -6.23
C GLY A 51 16.78 -15.87 -4.78
N LEU A 52 15.85 -15.18 -4.11
CA LEU A 52 16.02 -14.72 -2.74
C LEU A 52 15.15 -15.53 -1.78
N THR A 53 15.69 -15.78 -0.60
CA THR A 53 14.90 -16.16 0.57
C THR A 53 14.41 -14.90 1.28
N ALA A 54 13.33 -15.01 2.04
CA ALA A 54 12.84 -13.85 2.78
C ALA A 54 13.79 -13.37 3.88
N SER A 55 14.62 -14.25 4.47
CA SER A 55 15.66 -13.82 5.41
C SER A 55 16.71 -12.93 4.73
N GLN A 56 17.05 -13.19 3.47
CA GLN A 56 17.91 -12.30 2.67
C GLN A 56 17.22 -10.96 2.39
N VAL A 57 15.92 -10.96 2.13
CA VAL A 57 15.14 -9.72 1.98
C VAL A 57 15.14 -8.91 3.27
N ALA A 58 14.90 -9.56 4.43
CA ALA A 58 14.96 -8.93 5.75
C ALA A 58 16.35 -8.36 6.08
N ALA A 59 17.42 -9.00 5.58
CA ALA A 59 18.79 -8.51 5.67
C ALA A 59 19.13 -7.38 4.69
N GLY A 60 18.15 -6.86 3.94
CA GLY A 60 18.31 -5.72 3.03
C GLY A 60 18.73 -6.07 1.60
N GLN A 61 18.80 -7.36 1.22
CA GLN A 61 19.21 -7.78 -0.12
C GLN A 61 18.07 -7.75 -1.15
N GLY A 62 16.86 -7.42 -0.73
CA GLY A 62 15.64 -7.53 -1.53
C GLY A 62 15.14 -6.24 -2.18
N GLU A 63 15.94 -5.18 -2.29
CA GLU A 63 15.46 -3.89 -2.84
C GLU A 63 14.79 -4.03 -4.23
N PRO A 64 15.35 -4.74 -5.23
CA PRO A 64 14.71 -4.90 -6.53
C PRO A 64 13.38 -5.66 -6.45
N LEU A 65 13.29 -6.64 -5.53
CA LEU A 65 12.08 -7.40 -5.25
C LEU A 65 11.01 -6.51 -4.64
N LEU A 66 11.35 -5.72 -3.61
CA LEU A 66 10.43 -4.81 -2.93
C LEU A 66 9.92 -3.71 -3.86
N ARG A 67 10.77 -3.25 -4.80
CA ARG A 67 10.39 -2.30 -5.83
C ARG A 67 9.34 -2.87 -6.77
N ASP A 68 9.57 -4.07 -7.30
CA ASP A 68 8.62 -4.74 -8.20
C ASP A 68 7.31 -5.09 -7.45
N TRP A 69 7.41 -5.52 -6.19
CA TRP A 69 6.22 -5.75 -5.35
C TRP A 69 5.42 -4.47 -5.10
N GLY A 70 6.11 -3.36 -4.83
CA GLY A 70 5.48 -2.05 -4.70
C GLY A 70 4.75 -1.61 -5.97
N ALA A 71 5.28 -1.97 -7.15
CA ALA A 71 4.65 -1.69 -8.44
C ALA A 71 3.39 -2.56 -8.66
N GLU A 72 3.44 -3.85 -8.31
CA GLU A 72 2.28 -4.75 -8.39
C GLU A 72 1.15 -4.29 -7.46
N LEU A 73 1.45 -3.95 -6.20
CA LEU A 73 0.47 -3.41 -5.26
C LEU A 73 -0.11 -2.06 -5.73
N LEU A 74 0.72 -1.21 -6.34
CA LEU A 74 0.25 0.08 -6.89
C LEU A 74 -0.70 -0.11 -8.07
N ALA A 75 -0.46 -1.12 -8.90
CA ALA A 75 -1.30 -1.47 -10.04
C ALA A 75 -2.65 -2.07 -9.58
N ALA A 76 -2.65 -2.82 -8.48
CA ALA A 76 -3.85 -3.40 -7.89
C ALA A 76 -4.75 -2.38 -7.18
N LEU A 77 -4.20 -1.24 -6.74
CA LEU A 77 -5.01 -0.22 -6.07
C LEU A 77 -5.95 0.50 -7.05
N PRO A 78 -7.19 0.78 -6.63
CA PRO A 78 -8.09 1.65 -7.37
C PRO A 78 -7.63 3.12 -7.34
N ALA A 79 -8.08 3.91 -8.31
CA ALA A 79 -7.78 5.34 -8.36
C ALA A 79 -8.48 6.05 -7.19
N PRO A 80 -7.86 7.03 -6.49
CA PRO A 80 -8.51 7.67 -5.34
C PRO A 80 -9.86 8.32 -5.68
N SER A 81 -10.01 8.79 -6.92
CA SER A 81 -11.25 9.38 -7.43
C SER A 81 -12.39 8.37 -7.65
N SER A 82 -12.13 7.05 -7.67
CA SER A 82 -13.21 6.06 -7.73
C SER A 82 -13.94 5.91 -6.40
N HIS A 83 -13.40 6.45 -5.29
CA HIS A 83 -14.03 6.37 -3.98
C HIS A 83 -14.91 7.62 -3.69
N PRO A 84 -16.22 7.42 -3.40
CA PRO A 84 -17.13 8.51 -3.06
C PRO A 84 -16.81 9.11 -1.68
N GLY A 85 -16.35 8.28 -0.73
CA GLY A 85 -16.07 8.71 0.64
C GLY A 85 -14.70 9.35 0.82
N LEU A 86 -14.67 10.47 1.56
CA LEU A 86 -13.44 11.21 1.86
C LEU A 86 -12.38 10.32 2.51
N TYR A 87 -12.77 9.50 3.49
CA TYR A 87 -11.86 8.57 4.18
C TYR A 87 -11.18 7.60 3.19
N ARG A 88 -11.98 6.89 2.38
CA ARG A 88 -11.47 5.89 1.43
C ARG A 88 -10.57 6.54 0.37
N ARG A 89 -10.95 7.74 -0.10
CA ARG A 89 -10.14 8.54 -1.02
C ARG A 89 -8.80 8.96 -0.43
N LEU A 90 -8.79 9.43 0.81
CA LEU A 90 -7.55 9.79 1.52
C LEU A 90 -6.67 8.56 1.70
N ARG A 91 -7.20 7.44 2.19
CA ARG A 91 -6.49 6.17 2.34
C ARG A 91 -5.83 5.74 1.02
N ALA A 92 -6.63 5.57 -0.03
CA ALA A 92 -6.13 5.17 -1.35
C ALA A 92 -5.07 6.15 -1.87
N GLY A 93 -5.26 7.46 -1.70
CA GLY A 93 -4.28 8.46 -2.13
C GLY A 93 -2.96 8.42 -1.36
N PHE A 94 -2.98 8.12 -0.05
CA PHE A 94 -1.77 7.94 0.75
C PHE A 94 -1.07 6.62 0.46
N ASP A 95 -1.81 5.53 0.31
CA ASP A 95 -1.26 4.21 0.00
C ASP A 95 -0.59 4.22 -1.38
N ARG A 96 -1.25 4.77 -2.41
CA ARG A 96 -0.64 4.95 -3.72
C ARG A 96 0.63 5.77 -3.67
N ALA A 97 0.68 6.82 -2.84
CA ALA A 97 1.87 7.66 -2.72
C ALA A 97 3.05 6.93 -2.06
N ARG A 98 2.79 6.11 -1.04
CA ARG A 98 3.79 5.26 -0.40
C ARG A 98 4.28 4.18 -1.36
N LEU A 99 3.38 3.48 -2.05
CA LEU A 99 3.74 2.46 -3.04
C LEU A 99 4.48 3.04 -4.25
N SER A 100 4.12 4.24 -4.71
CA SER A 100 4.87 4.93 -5.77
C SER A 100 6.31 5.24 -5.35
N ARG A 101 6.57 5.47 -4.06
CA ARG A 101 7.93 5.66 -3.53
C ARG A 101 8.68 4.33 -3.47
N LEU A 102 8.02 3.28 -2.96
CA LEU A 102 8.58 1.94 -2.89
C LEU A 102 8.94 1.42 -4.30
N ALA A 103 8.03 1.55 -5.26
CA ALA A 103 8.24 1.21 -6.67
C ALA A 103 9.33 2.06 -7.36
N ALA A 104 9.72 3.19 -6.76
CA ALA A 104 10.83 4.01 -7.21
C ALA A 104 12.14 3.73 -6.44
N GLY A 105 12.19 2.70 -5.58
CA GLY A 105 13.36 2.36 -4.77
C GLY A 105 13.64 3.33 -3.61
N ARG A 106 12.66 4.16 -3.21
CA ARG A 106 12.86 5.19 -2.16
C ARG A 106 12.52 4.69 -0.75
N GLY A 107 12.39 3.38 -0.57
CA GLY A 107 12.07 2.72 0.70
C GLY A 107 10.67 3.03 1.24
N PHE A 108 10.49 2.77 2.53
CA PHE A 108 9.22 2.89 3.26
C PHE A 108 8.98 4.26 3.92
N ASP A 109 9.98 5.15 3.90
CA ASP A 109 9.91 6.41 4.62
C ASP A 109 8.72 7.26 4.15
N PRO A 110 7.95 7.82 5.10
CA PRO A 110 6.80 8.64 4.77
C PRO A 110 7.24 9.92 4.04
N PRO A 111 6.39 10.44 3.13
CA PRO A 111 6.63 11.76 2.56
C PRO A 111 6.64 12.84 3.65
N GLY A 112 7.45 13.87 3.45
CA GLY A 112 7.57 14.99 4.39
C GLY A 112 6.22 15.67 4.70
N PRO A 113 6.08 16.30 5.87
CA PRO A 113 4.78 16.73 6.42
C PRO A 113 4.03 17.71 5.50
N PHE A 114 4.73 18.68 4.89
CA PHE A 114 4.09 19.62 3.95
C PHE A 114 3.55 18.93 2.69
N ALA A 115 4.28 17.97 2.13
CA ALA A 115 3.82 17.21 0.97
C ALA A 115 2.59 16.36 1.30
N THR A 116 2.53 15.82 2.53
CA THR A 116 1.38 15.07 3.05
C THR A 116 0.14 15.96 3.18
N LEU A 117 0.28 17.18 3.73
CA LEU A 117 -0.83 18.14 3.87
C LEU A 117 -1.35 18.61 2.50
N LEU A 118 -0.46 19.01 1.59
CA LEU A 118 -0.85 19.42 0.23
C LEU A 118 -1.58 18.30 -0.52
N ARG A 119 -1.15 17.05 -0.33
CA ARG A 119 -1.83 15.88 -0.90
C ARG A 119 -3.23 15.70 -0.31
N ALA A 120 -3.36 15.76 1.01
CA ALA A 120 -4.65 15.65 1.68
C ALA A 120 -5.65 16.69 1.14
N TRP A 121 -5.21 17.94 1.04
CA TRP A 121 -6.01 19.03 0.48
C TRP A 121 -6.42 18.78 -0.98
N ARG A 122 -5.49 18.35 -1.85
CA ARG A 122 -5.80 18.03 -3.25
C ARG A 122 -6.79 16.88 -3.38
N LEU A 123 -6.66 15.84 -2.56
CA LEU A 123 -7.56 14.67 -2.57
C LEU A 123 -8.96 15.05 -2.08
N ALA A 124 -9.05 15.87 -1.02
CA ALA A 124 -10.32 16.36 -0.49
C ALA A 124 -11.09 17.19 -1.53
N ARG A 125 -10.38 17.99 -2.34
CA ARG A 125 -11.00 18.85 -3.36
C ARG A 125 -11.44 18.14 -4.66
N ARG A 126 -11.00 16.91 -4.90
CA ARG A 126 -11.31 16.15 -6.12
C ARG A 126 -12.60 15.31 -5.98
N ALA A 127 -13.58 15.80 -5.22
CA ALA A 127 -14.90 15.19 -5.07
C ALA A 127 -15.77 15.50 -6.28
#